data_AF-A0A6P0H571-F1
#
_entry.id   AF-A0A6P0H571-F1
#
_cell.length_a   1.000
_cell.length_b   1.000
_cell.length_c   1.000
_cell.angle_alpha   90.00
_cell.angle_beta   90.00
_cell.angle_gamma   90.00
#
_symmetry.space_group_name_H-M   'P 1'
#
loop_
_entity.id
_entity.type
_entity.pdbx_description
1 polymer ?
#
loop_
_entity_poly.entity_id
_entity_poly.type
_entity_poly.pdbx_seq_one_letter_code
_entity_poly.pdbx_strand_id
1 'polypeptide(L)'
;MSKWTLLAGVVWVGLTVLAFAVDPILGALVLIFGGAGMVVVQLASSWDQHPDFEARELARSRRRKVKWERTAPAREKDAARYAAHQARQAAKRRTEADTPS
;
A
#
# COMPACT_ATOMS: atom_id res chain seq x y z
N MET A 1 -4.22 18.15 6.90
CA MET A 1 -4.07 18.99 8.11
C MET A 1 -5.40 19.12 8.80
N SER A 2 -5.45 18.93 10.12
CA SER A 2 -6.62 19.26 10.93
C SER A 2 -6.73 20.79 11.07
N LYS A 3 -7.96 21.30 11.21
CA LYS A 3 -8.24 22.71 11.54
C LYS A 3 -7.47 23.20 12.77
N TRP A 4 -7.24 22.30 13.73
CA TRP A 4 -6.48 22.56 14.94
C TRP A 4 -4.99 22.75 14.69
N THR A 5 -4.40 21.99 13.75
CA THR A 5 -2.99 22.12 13.36
C THR A 5 -2.73 23.46 12.68
N LEU A 6 -3.66 23.91 11.84
CA LEU A 6 -3.58 25.21 11.18
C LEU A 6 -3.67 26.36 12.19
N LEU A 7 -4.65 26.30 13.10
CA LEU A 7 -4.78 27.26 14.20
C LEU A 7 -3.52 27.30 15.07
N ALA A 8 -2.98 26.15 15.45
CA ALA A 8 -1.75 26.07 16.22
C ALA A 8 -0.56 26.69 15.49
N GLY A 9 -0.42 26.45 14.18
CA GLY A 9 0.61 27.07 13.35
C GLY A 9 0.50 28.60 13.29
N VAL A 10 -0.72 29.12 13.09
CA VAL A 10 -0.97 30.58 13.05
C VAL A 10 -0.67 31.23 14.41
N VAL A 11 -1.11 30.61 15.50
CA VAL A 11 -0.84 31.10 16.86
C VAL A 11 0.66 31.09 17.16
N TRP A 12 1.37 30.03 16.77
CA TRP A 12 2.82 29.93 16.96
C TRP A 12 3.59 31.01 16.18
N VAL A 13 3.22 31.27 14.91
CA VAL A 13 3.83 32.36 14.13
C VAL A 13 3.59 33.70 14.81
N GLY A 14 2.35 33.97 15.25
CA GLY A 14 2.03 35.19 15.99
C GLY A 14 2.84 35.35 17.28
N LEU A 15 2.95 34.29 18.08
CA LEU A 15 3.79 34.27 19.29
C LEU A 15 5.27 34.51 18.99
N THR A 16 5.77 33.95 17.88
CA THR A 16 7.16 34.13 17.47
C THR A 16 7.45 35.58 17.10
N VAL A 17 6.57 36.21 16.32
CA VAL A 17 6.68 37.63 15.96
C VAL A 17 6.63 38.53 17.21
N LEU A 18 5.70 38.26 18.14
CA LEU A 18 5.61 38.98 19.40
C LEU A 18 6.86 38.79 20.26
N ALA A 19 7.41 37.59 20.32
CA ALA A 19 8.63 37.31 21.07
C ALA A 19 9.83 38.09 20.50
N PHE A 20 9.99 38.14 19.17
CA PHE A 20 11.03 38.95 18.52
C PHE A 20 10.89 40.46 18.77
N ALA A 21 9.65 40.96 18.92
CA ALA A 21 9.42 42.36 19.24
C ALA A 21 9.84 42.71 20.69
N VAL A 22 9.84 41.73 21.60
CA VAL A 22 10.26 41.90 23.00
C VAL A 22 11.77 41.71 23.16
N ASP A 23 12.30 40.59 22.67
CA ASP A 23 13.72 40.24 22.77
C ASP A 23 14.11 39.31 21.61
N PRO A 24 15.13 39.66 20.81
CA PRO A 24 15.61 38.81 19.71
C PRO A 24 16.04 37.39 20.12
N ILE A 25 16.61 37.22 21.32
CA ILE A 25 17.03 35.94 21.87
C ILE A 25 15.82 35.08 22.21
N LEU A 26 14.80 35.66 22.86
CA LEU A 26 13.55 34.96 23.14
C LEU A 26 12.83 34.57 21.84
N GLY A 27 12.81 35.48 20.86
CA GLY A 27 12.27 35.21 19.52
C GLY A 27 12.96 34.01 18.85
N ALA A 28 14.30 33.99 18.86
CA ALA A 28 15.08 32.88 18.32
C ALA A 28 14.78 31.56 19.05
N LEU A 29 14.65 31.59 20.38
CA LEU A 29 14.34 30.41 21.18
C LEU A 29 12.97 29.83 20.80
N VAL A 30 11.93 30.67 20.77
CA VAL A 30 10.57 30.26 20.40
C VAL A 30 10.51 29.73 18.97
N LEU A 31 11.24 30.37 18.04
CA LEU A 31 11.31 29.94 16.65
C LEU A 31 11.98 28.56 16.52
N ILE A 32 13.12 28.34 17.18
CA ILE A 32 13.88 27.09 17.07
C ILE A 32 13.11 25.94 17.70
N PHE A 33 12.70 26.09 18.96
CA PHE A 33 12.00 25.02 19.68
C PHE A 33 10.61 24.74 19.11
N GLY A 34 9.87 25.79 18.75
CA GLY A 34 8.57 25.63 18.13
C GLY A 34 8.66 25.02 16.73
N GLY A 35 9.66 25.42 15.94
CA GLY A 35 9.92 24.85 14.62
C GLY A 35 10.31 23.38 14.70
N ALA A 36 11.24 23.03 15.60
CA ALA A 36 11.63 21.65 15.85
C ALA A 36 10.42 20.80 16.31
N GLY A 37 9.61 21.31 17.24
CA GLY A 37 8.39 20.65 17.68
C GLY A 37 7.39 20.42 16.54
N MET A 38 7.21 21.42 15.66
CA MET A 38 6.34 21.33 14.49
C MET A 38 6.78 20.20 13.54
N VAL A 39 8.09 20.08 13.30
CA VAL A 39 8.67 18.99 12.48
C VAL A 39 8.42 17.64 13.13
N VAL A 40 8.63 17.51 14.44
CA VAL A 40 8.38 16.26 15.17
C VAL A 40 6.91 15.86 15.10
N VAL A 41 5.98 16.80 15.34
CA VAL A 41 4.54 16.56 15.24
C VAL A 41 4.15 16.16 13.83
N GLN A 42 4.71 16.81 12.81
CA GLN A 42 4.44 16.46 11.41
C GLN A 42 4.89 15.03 11.11
N LEU A 43 6.07 14.63 11.57
CA LEU A 43 6.58 13.26 11.39
C LEU A 43 5.76 12.24 12.19
N ALA A 44 5.35 12.58 13.41
CA ALA A 44 4.49 11.75 14.24
C ALA A 44 3.07 11.60 13.67
N SER A 45 2.57 12.61 12.96
CA SER A 45 1.21 12.58 12.39
C SER A 45 0.99 11.50 11.33
N SER A 46 2.07 11.01 10.71
CA SER A 46 2.03 9.88 9.78
C SER A 46 2.44 8.56 10.40
N TRP A 47 2.85 8.56 11.68
CA TRP A 47 3.32 7.35 12.37
C TRP A 47 2.22 6.30 12.53
N ASP A 48 0.99 6.74 12.81
CA ASP A 48 -0.19 5.85 12.93
C ASP A 48 -0.79 5.45 11.58
N GLN A 49 -0.27 5.97 10.45
CA GLN A 49 -0.75 5.60 9.12
C GLN A 49 -0.14 4.31 8.58
N HIS A 50 0.53 3.53 9.44
CA HIS A 50 0.95 2.19 9.07
C HIS A 50 -0.28 1.27 9.04
N PRO A 51 -0.63 0.68 7.88
CA PRO A 51 -1.78 -0.19 7.80
C PRO A 51 -1.58 -1.39 8.72
N ASP A 52 -2.60 -1.67 9.53
CA ASP A 52 -2.67 -2.84 10.37
C ASP A 52 -2.30 -4.10 9.60
N PHE A 53 -1.74 -5.09 10.30
CA PHE A 53 -1.38 -6.37 9.68
C PHE A 53 -2.55 -6.95 8.86
N GLU A 54 -3.78 -6.86 9.38
CA GLU A 54 -4.99 -7.28 8.67
C GLU A 54 -5.29 -6.46 7.40
N ALA A 55 -5.15 -5.13 7.46
CA ALA A 55 -5.35 -4.27 6.30
C ALA A 55 -4.33 -4.57 5.19
N ARG A 56 -3.09 -4.91 5.56
CA ARG A 56 -2.04 -5.35 4.62
C ARG A 56 -2.35 -6.70 4.00
N GLU A 57 -2.80 -7.67 4.80
CA GLU A 57 -3.18 -9.00 4.30
C GLU A 57 -4.42 -8.96 3.41
N LEU A 58 -5.43 -8.16 3.76
CA LEU A 58 -6.59 -7.89 2.89
C LEU A 58 -6.19 -7.26 1.56
N ALA A 59 -5.26 -6.30 1.56
CA ALA A 59 -4.76 -5.72 0.32
C ALA A 59 -4.02 -6.77 -0.54
N ARG A 60 -3.25 -7.67 0.07
CA ARG A 60 -2.57 -8.79 -0.64
C ARG A 60 -3.58 -9.80 -1.18
N SER A 61 -4.60 -10.18 -0.41
CA SER A 61 -5.63 -11.13 -0.85
C SER A 61 -6.44 -10.57 -2.02
N ARG A 62 -6.82 -9.29 -1.97
CA ARG A 62 -7.46 -8.58 -3.09
C ARG A 62 -6.58 -8.57 -4.34
N ARG A 63 -5.28 -8.29 -4.21
CA ARG A 63 -4.32 -8.36 -5.34
C ARG A 63 -4.22 -9.77 -5.93
N ARG A 64 -4.21 -10.81 -5.09
CA ARG A 64 -4.20 -12.22 -5.54
C ARG A 64 -5.50 -12.57 -6.27
N LYS A 65 -6.65 -12.12 -5.78
CA LYS A 65 -7.96 -12.32 -6.42
C LYS A 65 -7.99 -11.68 -7.82
N VAL A 66 -7.58 -10.42 -7.94
CA VAL A 66 -7.50 -9.72 -9.24
C VAL A 66 -6.56 -10.44 -10.21
N LYS A 67 -5.40 -10.93 -9.74
CA LYS A 67 -4.47 -11.72 -10.57
C LYS A 67 -5.12 -13.04 -11.03
N TRP A 68 -5.84 -13.72 -10.14
CA TRP A 68 -6.53 -14.97 -10.46
C TRP A 68 -7.65 -14.77 -11.48
N GLU A 69 -8.46 -13.72 -11.33
CA GLU A 69 -9.54 -13.36 -12.26
C GLU A 69 -8.97 -13.03 -13.64
N ARG A 70 -7.91 -12.21 -13.71
CA ARG A 70 -7.24 -11.87 -14.98
C ARG A 70 -6.69 -13.09 -15.72
N THR A 71 -6.26 -14.12 -14.99
CA THR A 71 -5.67 -15.34 -15.55
C THR A 71 -6.67 -16.48 -15.74
N ALA A 72 -7.93 -16.31 -15.34
CA ALA A 72 -9.00 -17.29 -15.54
C ALA A 72 -9.18 -17.72 -17.02
N PRO A 73 -9.30 -16.80 -18.00
CA PRO A 73 -9.51 -17.20 -19.40
C PRO A 73 -8.30 -17.92 -20.01
N ALA A 74 -7.08 -17.63 -19.54
CA ALA A 74 -5.89 -18.35 -19.96
C ALA A 74 -5.88 -19.80 -19.43
N ARG A 75 -6.32 -19.99 -18.19
CA ARG A 75 -6.42 -21.32 -17.57
C ARG A 75 -7.51 -22.19 -18.18
N GLU A 76 -8.63 -21.61 -18.58
CA GLU A 76 -9.68 -22.34 -19.29
C GLU A 76 -9.16 -22.85 -20.65
N LYS A 77 -8.41 -22.02 -21.38
CA LYS A 77 -7.77 -22.43 -22.63
C LYS A 77 -6.72 -23.52 -22.43
N ASP A 78 -5.91 -23.42 -21.38
CA ASP A 78 -4.92 -24.46 -21.04
C ASP A 78 -5.59 -25.76 -20.59
N ALA A 79 -6.66 -25.69 -19.80
CA ALA A 79 -7.44 -26.86 -19.39
C ALA A 79 -8.06 -27.55 -20.61
N ALA A 80 -8.61 -26.79 -21.56
CA ALA A 80 -9.15 -27.32 -22.81
C ALA A 80 -8.07 -27.99 -23.67
N ARG A 81 -6.88 -27.37 -23.79
CA ARG A 81 -5.73 -27.95 -24.50
C ARG A 81 -5.25 -29.24 -23.83
N TYR A 82 -5.16 -29.23 -22.51
CA TYR A 82 -4.74 -30.40 -21.74
C TYR A 82 -5.73 -31.56 -21.90
N ALA A 83 -7.04 -31.29 -21.82
CA ALA A 83 -8.08 -32.28 -22.05
C ALA A 83 -8.01 -32.86 -23.48
N ALA A 84 -7.82 -32.02 -24.50
CA ALA A 84 -7.66 -32.46 -25.88
C ALA A 84 -6.40 -33.33 -26.07
N HIS A 85 -5.30 -32.98 -25.41
CA HIS A 85 -4.07 -33.77 -25.45
C HIS A 85 -4.25 -35.14 -24.77
N GLN A 86 -4.94 -35.18 -23.62
CA GLN A 86 -5.25 -36.43 -22.93
C GLN A 86 -6.18 -37.33 -23.76
N ALA A 87 -7.18 -36.77 -24.44
CA ALA A 87 -8.04 -37.54 -25.35
C ALA A 87 -7.26 -38.16 -26.51
N ARG A 88 -6.30 -37.41 -27.09
CA ARG A 88 -5.41 -37.93 -28.15
C ARG A 88 -4.49 -39.04 -27.64
N GLN A 89 -3.92 -38.89 -26.45
CA GLN A 89 -3.07 -39.93 -25.86
C GLN A 89 -3.87 -41.18 -25.49
N ALA A 90 -5.10 -41.03 -24.98
CA ALA A 90 -5.99 -42.14 -24.69
C ALA A 90 -6.38 -42.90 -25.98
N ALA A 91 -6.62 -42.18 -27.08
CA ALA A 91 -6.89 -42.80 -28.39
C ALA A 91 -5.67 -43.58 -28.91
N LYS A 92 -4.46 -42.98 -28.87
CA LYS A 92 -3.23 -43.66 -29.27
C LYS A 92 -2.96 -44.93 -28.47
N ARG A 93 -3.10 -44.88 -27.14
CA ARG A 93 -2.95 -46.05 -26.26
C ARG A 93 -3.95 -47.17 -26.58
N ARG A 94 -5.17 -46.84 -27.01
CA ARG A 94 -6.16 -47.83 -27.45
C ARG A 94 -5.75 -48.46 -28.78
N THR A 95 -5.30 -47.67 -29.75
CA THR A 95 -4.86 -48.17 -31.05
C THR A 95 -3.61 -49.06 -30.94
N GLU A 96 -2.67 -48.71 -30.05
CA GLU A 96 -1.51 -49.54 -29.73
C GLU A 96 -1.90 -50.84 -29.01
N ALA A 97 -2.96 -50.86 -28.21
CA ALA A 97 -3.46 -52.07 -27.56
C ALA A 97 -4.23 -53.01 -28.52
N ASP A 98 -4.92 -52.46 -29.53
CA ASP A 98 -5.68 -53.22 -30.53
C ASP A 98 -4.83 -53.73 -31.70
N THR A 99 -3.55 -53.35 -31.78
CA THR A 99 -2.60 -53.87 -32.79
C THR A 99 -1.59 -54.80 -32.10
N PRO A 100 -1.91 -56.09 -31.87
CA PRO A 100 -0.95 -57.03 -31.33
C PRO A 100 0.09 -57.36 -32.41
N SER A 101 1.36 -57.12 -32.10
CA SER A 101 2.52 -57.62 -32.86
C SER A 101 2.56 -59.14 -32.88
#